data_AF-A0A832EYY0-F1
#
_entry.id   AF-A0A832EYY0-F1
#
_cell.length_a   1.000
_cell.length_b   1.000
_cell.length_c   1.000
_cell.angle_alpha   90.00
_cell.angle_beta   90.00
_cell.angle_gamma   90.00
#
_symmetry.space_group_name_H-M   'P 1'
#
loop_
_entity.id
_entity.type
_entity.pdbx_description
1 polymer ?
#
loop_
_entity_poly.entity_id
_entity_poly.type
_entity_poly.pdbx_seq_one_letter_code
_entity_poly.pdbx_strand_id
1 'polypeptide(L)' 'MTEAIFSKPLKAGGKMYFFDVKQAQNGKKSKFIQITESWIKGDQKHRSSLTIFPDQLEAFSQAFEEAKAKAN' A
#
# COMPACT_ATOMS: atom_id res chain seq x y z
N MET A 1 -2.96 -4.09 16.11
CA MET A 1 -2.93 -3.60 14.71
C MET A 1 -3.02 -2.09 14.77
N THR A 2 -2.12 -1.35 14.11
CA THR A 2 -2.25 0.11 14.08
C THR A 2 -3.32 0.53 13.08
N GLU A 3 -4.24 1.39 13.50
CA GLU A 3 -5.23 1.99 12.61
C GLU A 3 -4.56 2.87 11.56
N ALA A 4 -5.19 2.95 10.38
CA ALA A 4 -4.73 3.83 9.32
C ALA A 4 -5.13 5.27 9.64
N ILE A 5 -4.16 6.18 9.59
CA ILE A 5 -4.39 7.63 9.74
C ILE A 5 -5.01 8.18 8.44
N PHE A 6 -4.68 7.55 7.31
CA PHE A 6 -5.30 7.78 6.02
C PHE A 6 -5.48 6.45 5.31
N SER A 7 -6.56 6.28 4.56
CA SER A 7 -6.79 5.13 3.72
C SER A 7 -7.48 5.55 2.43
N LYS A 8 -6.94 5.12 1.30
CA LYS A 8 -7.57 5.28 -0.02
C LYS A 8 -7.82 3.90 -0.65
N PRO A 9 -9.09 3.47 -0.77
CA PRO A 9 -9.42 2.27 -1.53
C PRO A 9 -9.41 2.56 -3.04
N LEU A 10 -8.97 1.59 -3.83
CA LEU A 10 -9.00 1.58 -5.28
C LEU A 10 -9.50 0.21 -5.76
N LYS A 11 -10.64 0.18 -6.47
CA LYS A 11 -11.13 -1.03 -7.13
C LYS A 11 -10.54 -1.13 -8.52
N ALA A 12 -9.95 -2.27 -8.86
CA ALA A 12 -9.46 -2.53 -10.22
C ALA A 12 -9.68 -4.01 -10.58
N GLY A 13 -10.59 -4.24 -11.54
CA GLY A 13 -11.05 -5.58 -11.90
C GLY A 13 -11.69 -6.32 -10.72
N GLY A 14 -11.30 -7.59 -10.52
CA GLY A 14 -11.74 -8.43 -9.40
C GLY A 14 -10.98 -8.19 -8.09
N LYS A 15 -10.19 -7.12 -8.00
CA LYS A 15 -9.31 -6.83 -6.86
C LYS A 15 -9.63 -5.47 -6.24
N MET A 16 -9.37 -5.37 -4.94
CA MET A 16 -9.38 -4.13 -4.16
C MET A 16 -7.97 -3.85 -3.67
N TYR A 17 -7.49 -2.64 -3.90
CA TYR A 17 -6.24 -2.12 -3.35
C TYR A 17 -6.55 -1.09 -2.27
N PHE A 18 -5.74 -1.06 -1.21
CA PHE A 18 -5.84 -0.07 -0.14
C PHE A 18 -4.48 0.59 0.04
N PHE A 19 -4.43 1.90 -0.13
CA PHE A 19 -3.24 2.73 0.08
C PHE A 19 -3.38 3.41 1.45
N ASP A 20 -2.79 2.81 2.48
CA ASP A 20 -2.89 3.27 3.85
C ASP A 20 -1.65 4.04 4.28
N VAL A 21 -1.81 5.12 5.04
CA VAL A 21 -0.74 5.71 5.85
C VAL A 21 -0.96 5.31 7.29
N LYS A 22 0.02 4.64 7.89
CA LYS A 22 -0.02 4.14 9.27
C LYS A 22 1.12 4.75 10.07
N GLN A 23 1.02 4.67 11.38
CA GLN A 23 2.08 5.08 12.30
C GLN A 23 2.50 3.87 13.14
N ALA A 24 3.80 3.69 13.36
CA ALA A 24 4.28 2.60 14.19
C ALA A 24 3.96 2.86 15.67
N GLN A 25 3.64 1.82 16.43
CA GLN A 25 3.30 1.93 17.87
C GLN A 25 4.55 2.01 18.78
N ASN A 26 5.75 1.79 18.24
CA ASN A 26 6.99 1.59 18.99
C ASN A 26 7.78 2.89 19.22
N GLY A 27 7.27 3.84 20.01
CA GLY A 27 8.01 4.98 20.59
C GLY A 27 8.58 6.04 19.63
N LYS A 28 9.01 5.66 18.42
CA LYS A 28 9.31 6.50 17.28
C LYS A 28 8.03 6.66 16.47
N LYS A 29 7.52 7.88 16.36
CA LYS A 29 6.33 8.25 15.57
C LYS A 29 6.60 8.17 14.05
N SER A 30 7.21 7.08 13.59
CA SER A 30 7.53 6.89 12.18
C SER A 30 6.25 6.49 11.44
N LYS A 31 5.81 7.35 10.53
CA LYS A 31 4.75 7.03 9.57
C LYS A 31 5.31 6.09 8.50
N PHE A 32 4.46 5.28 7.91
CA PHE A 32 4.81 4.43 6.77
C PHE A 32 3.58 4.23 5.88
N ILE A 33 3.81 3.87 4.62
CA ILE A 33 2.75 3.52 3.70
C ILE A 33 2.60 2.00 3.71
N GLN A 34 1.36 1.51 3.73
CA GLN A 34 1.04 0.11 3.48
C GLN A 34 0.08 0.00 2.31
N ILE A 35 0.51 -0.65 1.24
CA ILE A 35 -0.33 -0.96 0.08
C ILE A 35 -0.81 -2.40 0.24
N THR A 36 -2.12 -2.58 0.36
CA THR A 36 -2.74 -3.90 0.49
C THR A 36 -3.50 -4.25 -0.78
N GLU A 37 -3.23 -5.42 -1.37
CA GLU A 37 -4.12 -6.05 -2.34
C GLU A 37 -5.05 -7.04 -1.62
N SER A 38 -6.34 -7.03 -1.95
CA SER A 38 -7.33 -7.97 -1.45
C SER A 38 -8.23 -8.44 -2.59
N TRP A 39 -8.46 -9.75 -2.67
CA TRP A 39 -9.37 -10.35 -3.64
C TRP A 39 -9.89 -11.70 -3.11
N ILE A 40 -10.92 -12.23 -3.78
CA ILE A 40 -11.57 -13.49 -3.40
C ILE A 40 -11.41 -14.48 -4.54
N LYS A 41 -11.07 -15.73 -4.22
CA LYS A 41 -11.00 -16.86 -5.16
C LYS A 41 -11.81 -18.02 -4.60
N GLY A 42 -13.00 -18.26 -5.15
CA GLY A 42 -13.97 -19.18 -4.55
C GLY A 42 -14.31 -18.72 -3.13
N ASP A 43 -14.13 -19.59 -2.14
CA ASP A 43 -14.38 -19.26 -0.72
C ASP A 43 -13.16 -18.68 0.00
N GLN A 44 -12.01 -18.53 -0.69
CA GLN A 44 -10.78 -18.05 -0.07
C GLN A 44 -10.59 -16.55 -0.29
N LYS A 45 -10.37 -15.82 0.80
CA LYS A 45 -9.95 -14.41 0.77
C LYS A 45 -8.42 -14.34 0.71
N HIS A 46 -7.89 -13.80 -0.38
CA HIS A 46 -6.48 -13.48 -0.53
C HIS A 46 -6.22 -12.04 -0.10
N ARG A 47 -5.16 -11.85 0.68
CA ARG A 47 -4.67 -10.54 1.08
C ARG A 47 -3.15 -10.53 1.03
N SER A 48 -2.57 -9.58 0.31
CA SER A 48 -1.14 -9.33 0.27
C SER A 48 -0.86 -7.88 0.66
N SER A 49 0.27 -7.61 1.29
CA SER A 49 0.63 -6.26 1.74
C SER A 49 2.10 -5.97 1.50
N LEU A 50 2.35 -4.77 1.01
CA LEU A 50 3.67 -4.16 0.88
C LEU A 50 3.74 -2.97 1.84
N THR A 51 4.80 -2.91 2.65
CA THR A 51 5.09 -1.78 3.53
C THR A 51 6.25 -0.99 2.95
N ILE A 52 6.12 0.33 2.90
CA ILE A 52 7.13 1.27 2.40
C ILE A 52 7.44 2.26 3.51
N PHE A 53 8.69 2.28 3.96
CA PHE A 53 9.15 3.19 4.99
C PHE A 53 9.58 4.55 4.42
N PRO A 54 9.64 5.63 5.24
CA PRO A 54 9.92 6.97 4.75
C PRO A 54 11.22 7.12 3.96
N ASP A 55 12.28 6.41 4.36
CA ASP A 55 13.58 6.38 3.70
C ASP A 55 13.56 5.70 2.32
N GLN A 56 12.49 4.95 2.01
CA GLN A 56 12.30 4.25 0.75
C GLN A 56 11.32 4.98 -0.20
N LEU A 57 10.61 6.01 0.29
CA LEU A 57 9.51 6.64 -0.46
C LEU A 57 9.97 7.26 -1.77
N GLU A 58 11.11 7.96 -1.76
CA GLU A 58 11.63 8.63 -2.95
C GLU A 58 11.95 7.63 -4.07
N ALA A 59 12.71 6.59 -3.74
CA ALA A 59 13.07 5.53 -4.69
C ALA A 59 11.84 4.80 -5.23
N PHE A 60 10.84 4.53 -4.36
CA PHE A 60 9.60 3.89 -4.78
C PHE A 60 8.77 4.77 -5.71
N SER A 61 8.68 6.08 -5.40
CA SER A 61 7.96 7.07 -6.21
C SER A 61 8.61 7.22 -7.59
N GLN A 62 9.94 7.33 -7.64
CA GLN A 62 10.68 7.41 -8.89
C GLN A 62 10.45 6.16 -9.75
N ALA A 63 10.58 4.96 -9.17
CA ALA A 63 10.35 3.71 -9.90
C ALA A 63 8.90 3.61 -10.43
N PHE A 64 7.92 4.11 -9.68
CA PHE A 64 6.52 4.14 -10.13
C PHE A 64 6.30 5.11 -11.29
N GLU A 65 6.85 6.32 -11.22
CA GLU A 65 6.73 7.30 -12.32
C GLU A 65 7.48 6.83 -13.59
N GLU A 66 8.65 6.22 -13.46
CA GLU A 66 9.36 5.60 -14.57
C GLU A 66 8.55 4.47 -15.23
N ALA A 67 7.91 3.62 -14.42
CA ALA A 67 7.04 2.55 -14.93
C ALA A 67 5.80 3.13 -15.64
N LYS A 68 5.18 4.15 -15.05
CA LYS A 68 4.01 4.85 -15.63
C LYS A 68 4.33 5.51 -16.97
N ALA A 69 5.51 6.10 -17.11
CA ALA A 69 5.95 6.71 -18.36
C ALA A 69 6.22 5.68 -19.49
N LYS A 70 6.50 4.42 -19.13
CA LYS A 70 6.71 3.32 -20.11
C LYS A 70 5.44 2.52 -20.42
N ALA A 71 4.43 2.60 -19.56
CA ALA A 71 3.18 1.87 -19.69
C ALA A 71 2.11 2.62 -20.49
N ASN A 72 2.33 3.90 -20.81
CA ASN A 72 1.51 4.74 -21.69
C ASN A 72 2.32 5.14 -22.92
#